data_AF-A0A494XUG9-F1
#
_entry.id   AF-A0A494XUG9-F1
#
_cell.length_a   1.000
_cell.length_b   1.000
_cell.length_c   1.000
_cell.angle_alpha   90.00
_cell.angle_beta   90.00
_cell.angle_gamma   90.00
#
_symmetry.space_group_name_H-M   'P 1'
#
loop_
_entity.id
_entity.type
_entity.pdbx_description
1 polymer ?
#
loop_
_entity_poly.entity_id
_entity_poly.type
_entity_poly.pdbx_seq_one_letter_code
_entity_poly.pdbx_strand_id
1 'polypeptide(L)'
;MGAWLIYALLSAATAALVAIFGKIGLKDIDANSATAIRAVIMALFLLGVVAVQGKFHQLGEIVAQKKAMSFILLSGASGAASWLFYFLALKGGKVAQVGPIDKLSVVLAVVLAYFFLGEKISWVNALGVAMIAGGAILVALKA
;
A
#
# COMPACT_ATOMS: atom_id res chain seq x y z
N MET A 1 -17.57 12.68 -11.62
CA MET A 1 -16.55 11.99 -10.80
C MET A 1 -17.10 10.65 -10.39
N GLY A 2 -16.40 9.55 -10.68
CA GLY A 2 -16.89 8.19 -10.41
C GLY A 2 -16.66 7.77 -8.95
N ALA A 3 -17.28 6.65 -8.55
CA ALA A 3 -17.16 6.08 -7.20
C ALA A 3 -15.70 5.79 -6.78
N TRP A 4 -14.79 5.59 -7.75
CA TRP A 4 -13.37 5.34 -7.51
C TRP A 4 -12.69 6.42 -6.65
N LEU A 5 -13.12 7.68 -6.77
CA LEU A 5 -12.51 8.77 -6.00
C LEU A 5 -12.88 8.67 -4.52
N ILE A 6 -14.13 8.30 -4.22
CA ILE A 6 -14.59 8.10 -2.84
C ILE A 6 -13.78 6.96 -2.21
N TYR A 7 -13.61 5.85 -2.92
CA TYR A 7 -12.80 4.73 -2.44
C TYR A 7 -11.32 5.10 -2.25
N ALA A 8 -10.75 5.93 -3.13
CA ALA A 8 -9.37 6.41 -2.99
C ALA A 8 -9.21 7.31 -1.75
N LEU A 9 -10.17 8.20 -1.47
CA LEU A 9 -10.15 9.04 -0.28
C LEU A 9 -10.31 8.23 1.01
N LEU A 10 -11.21 7.24 1.02
CA LEU A 10 -11.35 6.29 2.14
C LEU A 10 -10.06 5.48 2.34
N SER A 11 -9.41 5.05 1.27
CA SER A 11 -8.10 4.39 1.33
C SER A 11 -7.04 5.29 1.95
N ALA A 12 -6.97 6.57 1.57
CA ALA A 12 -6.03 7.53 2.16
C ALA A 12 -6.29 7.75 3.67
N ALA A 13 -7.55 7.90 4.06
CA ALA A 13 -7.94 8.07 5.47
C ALA A 13 -7.57 6.84 6.32
N THR A 14 -7.90 5.63 5.84
CA THR A 14 -7.57 4.38 6.52
C THR A 14 -6.06 4.12 6.57
N ALA A 15 -5.32 4.45 5.50
CA ALA A 15 -3.86 4.36 5.49
C ALA A 15 -3.20 5.29 6.52
N ALA A 16 -3.78 6.48 6.76
CA ALA A 16 -3.31 7.37 7.83
C ALA A 16 -3.47 6.72 9.22
N LEU A 17 -4.60 6.06 9.48
CA LEU A 17 -4.81 5.31 10.72
C LEU A 17 -3.80 4.16 10.89
N VAL A 18 -3.50 3.44 9.79
CA VAL A 18 -2.48 2.37 9.79
C VAL A 18 -1.12 2.91 10.23
N ALA A 19 -0.72 4.10 9.77
CA ALA A 19 0.54 4.71 10.17
C ALA A 19 0.58 5.04 11.68
N ILE A 20 -0.49 5.62 12.21
CA ILE A 20 -0.59 6.03 13.63
C ILE A 20 -0.67 4.81 14.55
N PHE A 21 -1.60 3.89 14.32
CA PHE A 21 -1.73 2.66 15.10
C PHE A 21 -0.49 1.77 14.93
N GLY A 22 0.10 1.76 13.75
CA GLY A 22 1.38 1.11 13.48
C GLY A 22 2.49 1.62 14.39
N LYS A 23 2.71 2.94 14.41
CA LYS A 23 3.75 3.56 15.25
C LYS A 23 3.52 3.30 16.74
N ILE A 24 2.27 3.46 17.22
CA ILE A 24 1.91 3.24 18.63
C ILE A 24 2.12 1.76 19.00
N GLY A 25 1.60 0.84 18.19
CA GLY A 25 1.67 -0.59 18.46
C GLY A 25 3.06 -1.19 18.34
N LEU A 26 4.03 -0.51 17.72
CA LEU A 26 5.40 -0.99 17.52
C LEU A 26 6.40 -0.53 18.59
N LYS A 27 5.97 0.28 19.56
CA LYS A 27 6.86 0.95 20.51
C LYS A 27 7.76 -0.03 21.26
N ASP A 28 7.17 -1.12 21.77
CA ASP A 28 7.83 -2.06 22.68
C ASP A 28 7.88 -3.51 22.15
N ILE A 29 7.54 -3.72 20.88
CA ILE A 29 7.51 -5.06 20.26
C ILE A 29 8.32 -5.12 18.97
N ASP A 30 8.69 -6.33 18.56
CA ASP A 30 9.37 -6.53 17.28
C ASP A 30 8.45 -6.16 16.09
N ALA A 31 9.03 -5.47 15.10
CA ALA A 31 8.27 -4.98 13.95
C ALA A 31 7.85 -6.09 12.99
N ASN A 32 8.66 -7.14 12.87
CA ASN A 32 8.39 -8.25 11.97
C ASN A 32 7.28 -9.12 12.56
N SER A 33 7.37 -9.45 13.87
CA SER A 33 6.31 -10.19 14.58
C SER A 33 4.98 -9.45 14.55
N ALA A 34 4.97 -8.13 14.80
CA ALA A 34 3.75 -7.32 14.73
C ALA A 34 3.15 -7.31 13.31
N THR A 35 4.00 -7.21 12.28
CA THR A 35 3.56 -7.20 10.88
C THR A 35 2.99 -8.56 10.46
N ALA A 36 3.57 -9.66 10.94
CA ALA A 36 3.03 -10.99 10.72
C ALA A 36 1.62 -11.16 11.33
N ILE A 37 1.42 -10.69 12.56
CA ILE A 37 0.10 -10.71 13.21
C ILE A 37 -0.90 -9.83 12.42
N ARG A 38 -0.49 -8.64 11.96
CA ARG A 38 -1.33 -7.79 11.10
C ARG A 38 -1.76 -8.49 9.82
N ALA A 39 -0.88 -9.26 9.19
CA ALA A 39 -1.20 -10.00 7.99
C ALA A 39 -2.31 -11.03 8.23
N VAL A 40 -2.29 -11.74 9.38
CA VAL A 40 -3.35 -12.67 9.77
C VAL A 40 -4.67 -11.93 9.99
N ILE A 41 -4.67 -10.80 10.71
CA ILE A 41 -5.86 -9.99 10.94
C ILE A 41 -6.46 -9.51 9.61
N MET A 42 -5.62 -9.04 8.69
CA MET A 42 -6.04 -8.59 7.36
C MET A 42 -6.63 -9.73 6.53
N ALA A 43 -6.00 -10.91 6.56
CA ALA A 43 -6.50 -12.09 5.87
C ALA A 43 -7.88 -12.50 6.39
N LEU A 44 -8.07 -12.57 7.71
CA LEU A 44 -9.36 -12.88 8.33
C LEU A 44 -10.43 -11.84 8.00
N PHE A 45 -10.07 -10.55 8.02
CA PHE A 45 -10.98 -9.47 7.62
C PHE A 45 -11.46 -9.62 6.17
N LEU A 46 -10.54 -9.85 5.22
CA LEU A 46 -10.89 -10.03 3.82
C LEU A 46 -11.68 -11.32 3.55
N LEU A 47 -11.36 -12.42 4.25
CA LEU A 47 -12.16 -13.65 4.19
C LEU A 47 -13.58 -13.42 4.71
N GLY A 48 -13.75 -12.65 5.79
CA GLY A 48 -15.06 -12.25 6.30
C GLY A 48 -15.86 -11.43 5.28
N VAL A 49 -15.21 -10.50 4.57
CA VAL A 49 -15.86 -9.73 3.49
C VAL A 49 -16.30 -10.65 2.35
N VAL A 50 -15.47 -11.60 1.91
CA VAL A 50 -15.83 -12.58 0.88
C VAL A 50 -17.00 -13.46 1.34
N ALA A 51 -17.03 -13.83 2.62
CA ALA A 51 -18.10 -14.60 3.23
C ALA A 51 -19.43 -13.86 3.19
N VAL A 52 -19.46 -12.60 3.65
CA VAL A 52 -20.67 -11.76 3.66
C VAL A 52 -21.16 -11.50 2.23
N GLN A 53 -20.26 -11.41 1.25
CA GLN A 53 -20.62 -11.27 -0.16
C GLN A 53 -21.08 -12.58 -0.82
N GLY A 54 -20.94 -13.73 -0.16
CA GLY A 54 -21.29 -15.04 -0.73
C GLY A 54 -20.38 -15.48 -1.89
N LYS A 55 -19.17 -14.93 -2.00
CA LYS A 55 -18.28 -15.10 -3.17
C LYS A 55 -17.20 -16.16 -3.00
N PHE A 56 -17.34 -17.08 -2.04
CA PHE A 56 -16.34 -18.12 -1.80
C PHE A 56 -16.03 -18.98 -3.03
N HIS A 57 -17.00 -19.21 -3.91
CA HIS A 57 -16.79 -19.96 -5.15
C HIS A 57 -15.73 -19.33 -6.07
N GLN A 58 -15.67 -17.99 -6.11
CA GLN A 58 -14.73 -17.25 -6.96
C GLN A 58 -13.27 -17.43 -6.53
N LEU A 59 -13.01 -17.81 -5.27
CA LEU A 59 -11.64 -18.12 -4.83
C LEU A 59 -11.09 -19.34 -5.58
N GLY A 60 -11.92 -20.36 -5.82
CA GLY A 60 -11.53 -21.55 -6.59
C GLY A 60 -11.20 -21.21 -8.05
N GLU A 61 -12.00 -20.34 -8.66
CA GLU A 61 -11.76 -19.85 -10.04
C GLU A 61 -10.43 -19.10 -10.16
N ILE A 62 -10.14 -18.21 -9.21
CA ILE A 62 -8.87 -17.46 -9.17
C ILE A 62 -7.68 -18.42 -9.00
N VAL A 63 -7.81 -19.44 -8.14
CA VAL A 63 -6.76 -20.44 -7.91
C VAL A 63 -6.50 -21.29 -9.15
N ALA A 64 -7.54 -21.62 -9.92
CA ALA A 64 -7.39 -22.35 -11.18
C ALA A 64 -6.69 -21.52 -12.28
N GLN A 65 -6.78 -20.19 -12.22
CA GLN A 65 -6.21 -19.30 -13.22
C GLN A 65 -4.72 -18.99 -12.95
N LYS A 66 -3.81 -19.84 -13.47
CA LYS A 66 -2.36 -19.75 -13.26
C LYS A 66 -1.74 -18.36 -13.44
N LYS A 67 -2.16 -17.62 -14.48
CA LYS A 67 -1.65 -16.25 -14.75
C LYS A 67 -2.11 -15.26 -13.68
N ALA A 68 -3.38 -15.32 -13.26
CA ALA A 68 -3.86 -14.45 -12.19
C ALA A 68 -3.14 -14.78 -10.88
N MET A 69 -3.00 -16.07 -10.56
CA MET A 69 -2.30 -16.52 -9.36
C MET A 69 -0.83 -16.07 -9.32
N SER A 70 -0.09 -16.12 -10.44
CA SER A 70 1.31 -15.67 -10.45
C SER A 70 1.43 -14.17 -10.14
N PHE A 71 0.56 -13.33 -10.71
CA PHE A 71 0.54 -11.90 -10.38
C PHE A 71 0.05 -11.62 -8.97
N ILE A 72 -0.92 -12.39 -8.45
CA ILE A 72 -1.38 -12.28 -7.07
C ILE A 72 -0.27 -12.64 -6.08
N LEU A 73 0.50 -13.70 -6.35
CA LEU A 73 1.64 -14.08 -5.51
C LEU A 73 2.74 -13.01 -5.54
N LEU A 74 3.09 -12.50 -6.72
CA LEU A 74 4.07 -11.42 -6.85
C LEU A 74 3.60 -10.13 -6.15
N SER A 75 2.33 -9.77 -6.32
CA SER A 75 1.73 -8.61 -5.66
C SER A 75 1.68 -8.78 -4.15
N GLY A 76 1.32 -9.97 -3.67
CA GLY A 76 1.25 -10.30 -2.25
C GLY A 76 2.62 -10.26 -1.59
N ALA A 77 3.63 -10.86 -2.23
CA ALA A 77 5.01 -10.80 -1.76
C ALA A 77 5.55 -9.35 -1.76
N SER A 78 5.28 -8.58 -2.81
CA SER A 78 5.67 -7.16 -2.89
C SER A 78 5.00 -6.31 -1.82
N GLY A 79 3.70 -6.54 -1.56
CA GLY A 79 2.95 -5.86 -0.50
C GLY A 79 3.46 -6.20 0.90
N ALA A 80 3.76 -7.49 1.15
CA ALA A 80 4.35 -7.92 2.42
C ALA A 80 5.74 -7.30 2.65
N ALA A 81 6.59 -7.28 1.63
CA ALA A 81 7.91 -6.64 1.69
C ALA A 81 7.78 -5.12 1.93
N SER A 82 6.89 -4.45 1.22
CA SER A 82 6.60 -3.02 1.41
C SER A 82 6.20 -2.72 2.86
N TRP A 83 5.26 -3.48 3.43
CA TRP A 83 4.82 -3.29 4.81
C TRP A 83 5.91 -3.58 5.83
N LEU A 84 6.71 -4.63 5.60
CA LEU A 84 7.84 -4.98 6.45
C LEU A 84 8.81 -3.79 6.57
N PHE A 85 9.28 -3.26 5.43
CA PHE A 85 10.20 -2.13 5.42
C PHE A 85 9.56 -0.84 5.94
N TYR A 86 8.29 -0.59 5.60
CA TYR A 86 7.55 0.57 6.08
C TYR A 86 7.43 0.60 7.61
N PHE A 87 7.04 -0.52 8.23
CA PHE A 87 6.89 -0.59 9.69
C PHE A 87 8.24 -0.61 10.41
N LEU A 88 9.26 -1.21 9.82
CA LEU A 88 10.62 -1.11 10.34
C LEU A 88 11.11 0.35 10.36
N ALA A 89 10.89 1.08 9.26
CA ALA A 89 11.19 2.51 9.15
C ALA A 89 10.35 3.34 10.13
N LEU A 90 9.05 3.05 10.25
CA LEU A 90 8.18 3.73 11.22
C LEU A 90 8.62 3.50 12.66
N LYS A 91 9.10 2.31 13.02
CA LYS A 91 9.56 2.03 14.38
C LYS A 91 10.69 2.99 14.78
N GLY A 92 11.69 3.17 13.91
CA GLY A 92 12.83 4.07 14.15
C GLY A 92 12.62 5.54 13.80
N GLY A 93 11.71 5.85 12.87
CA GLY A 93 11.50 7.19 12.32
C GLY A 93 10.25 7.91 12.83
N LYS A 94 10.11 9.19 12.48
CA LYS A 94 8.87 9.95 12.73
C LYS A 94 7.85 9.66 11.63
N VAL A 95 6.56 9.53 11.99
CA VAL A 95 5.46 9.35 11.01
C VAL A 95 5.49 10.44 9.95
N ALA A 96 5.76 11.68 10.35
CA ALA A 96 5.85 12.84 9.45
C ALA A 96 6.99 12.73 8.42
N GLN A 97 8.05 11.96 8.67
CA GLN A 97 9.18 11.79 7.74
C GLN A 97 9.02 10.53 6.90
N VAL A 98 8.63 9.41 7.53
CA VAL A 98 8.51 8.11 6.86
C VAL A 98 7.30 8.08 5.94
N GLY A 99 6.17 8.67 6.35
CA GLY A 99 4.93 8.69 5.58
C GLY A 99 5.08 9.29 4.19
N PRO A 100 5.66 10.51 4.04
CA PRO A 100 5.89 11.10 2.72
C PRO A 100 6.86 10.31 1.85
N ILE A 101 7.95 9.78 2.41
CA ILE A 101 8.89 8.93 1.65
C ILE A 101 8.20 7.66 1.11
N ASP A 102 7.33 7.03 1.90
CA ASP A 102 6.50 5.91 1.44
C ASP A 102 5.62 6.28 0.22
N LYS A 103 5.18 7.55 0.11
CA LYS A 103 4.40 8.03 -1.04
C LYS A 103 5.20 8.27 -2.31
N LEU A 104 6.53 8.17 -2.27
CA LEU A 104 7.32 8.03 -3.50
C LEU A 104 6.96 6.74 -4.26
N SER A 105 6.32 5.77 -3.62
CA SER A 105 5.69 4.63 -4.30
C SER A 105 4.72 5.04 -5.41
N VAL A 106 4.02 6.18 -5.28
CA VAL A 106 3.14 6.72 -6.32
C VAL A 106 3.94 7.11 -7.56
N VAL A 107 5.10 7.75 -7.37
CA VAL A 107 6.01 8.14 -8.44
C VAL A 107 6.50 6.91 -9.18
N LEU A 108 6.99 5.91 -8.42
CA LEU A 108 7.46 4.65 -8.98
C LEU A 108 6.34 3.89 -9.70
N ALA A 109 5.13 3.86 -9.15
CA ALA A 109 3.98 3.19 -9.76
C ALA A 109 3.61 3.82 -11.10
N VAL A 110 3.60 5.15 -11.21
CA VAL A 110 3.33 5.84 -12.49
C VAL A 110 4.40 5.53 -13.53
N VAL A 111 5.68 5.53 -13.14
CA VAL A 111 6.79 5.17 -14.03
C VAL A 111 6.67 3.72 -14.49
N LEU A 112 6.39 2.79 -13.58
CA LEU A 112 6.18 1.38 -13.91
C LEU A 112 4.94 1.19 -14.79
N ALA A 113 3.85 1.92 -14.56
CA ALA A 113 2.66 1.85 -15.39
C ALA A 113 2.91 2.32 -16.82
N TYR A 114 3.73 3.36 -17.00
CA TYR A 114 4.18 3.78 -18.33
C TYR A 114 4.93 2.66 -19.06
N PHE A 115 5.89 2.01 -18.41
CA PHE A 115 6.73 0.99 -19.05
C PHE A 115 6.04 -0.38 -19.21
N PHE A 116 5.30 -0.83 -18.21
CA PHE A 116 4.73 -2.19 -18.17
C PHE A 116 3.27 -2.25 -18.62
N LEU A 117 2.49 -1.21 -18.39
CA LEU A 117 1.06 -1.14 -18.77
C LEU A 117 0.84 -0.31 -20.03
N GLY A 118 1.85 0.42 -20.51
CA GLY A 118 1.75 1.28 -21.70
C GLY A 118 0.89 2.52 -21.48
N GLU A 119 0.68 2.93 -20.23
CA GLU A 119 -0.15 4.08 -19.91
C GLU A 119 0.49 5.38 -20.41
N LYS A 120 -0.26 6.19 -21.15
CA LYS A 120 0.21 7.49 -21.62
C LYS A 120 0.13 8.51 -20.49
N ILE A 121 1.28 9.06 -20.10
CA ILE A 121 1.36 10.12 -19.09
C ILE A 121 1.22 11.48 -19.79
N SER A 122 0.24 12.27 -19.37
CA SER A 122 0.11 13.66 -19.81
C SER A 122 1.16 14.54 -19.12
N TRP A 123 1.55 15.65 -19.74
CA TRP A 123 2.49 16.62 -19.13
C TRP A 123 1.98 17.15 -17.78
N VAL A 124 0.67 17.32 -17.63
CA VAL A 124 0.05 17.75 -16.36
C VAL A 124 0.21 16.68 -15.28
N ASN A 125 -0.02 15.40 -15.61
CA ASN A 125 0.19 14.30 -14.68
C ASN A 125 1.66 14.16 -14.30
N ALA A 126 2.58 14.30 -15.26
CA ALA A 126 4.01 14.26 -15.00
C ALA A 126 4.45 15.37 -14.03
N LEU A 127 3.94 16.59 -14.20
CA LEU A 127 4.20 17.70 -13.29
C LEU A 127 3.64 17.41 -11.89
N GLY A 128 2.42 16.90 -11.79
CA GLY A 128 1.82 16.51 -10.50
C GLY A 128 2.64 15.45 -9.77
N VAL A 129 3.11 14.43 -10.48
CA VAL A 129 3.99 13.38 -9.94
C VAL A 129 5.33 13.96 -9.47
N ALA A 130 5.92 14.88 -10.23
CA ALA A 130 7.15 15.57 -9.83
C ALA A 130 6.95 16.42 -8.56
N MET A 131 5.79 17.09 -8.43
CA MET A 131 5.44 17.85 -7.23
C MET A 131 5.24 16.94 -6.00
N ILE A 132 4.61 15.77 -6.17
CA ILE A 132 4.49 14.76 -5.10
C ILE A 132 5.90 14.31 -4.67
N ALA A 133 6.79 14.02 -5.62
CA ALA A 133 8.15 13.62 -5.33
C ALA A 133 8.92 14.71 -4.56
N GLY A 134 8.90 15.95 -5.06
CA GLY A 134 9.56 17.08 -4.43
C GLY A 134 9.01 17.36 -3.04
N GLY A 135 7.68 17.39 -2.87
CA GLY A 135 7.03 17.57 -1.58
C GLY A 135 7.38 16.47 -0.58
N ALA A 136 7.39 15.21 -1.01
CA ALA A 136 7.78 14.08 -0.16
C ALA A 136 9.22 14.20 0.35
N ILE A 137 10.16 14.56 -0.53
CA ILE A 137 11.56 14.78 -0.17
C ILE A 137 11.70 15.96 0.80
N LEU A 138 11.06 17.09 0.51
CA LEU A 138 11.13 18.28 1.35
C LEU A 138 10.62 18.04 2.77
N VAL A 139 9.52 17.29 2.94
CA VAL A 139 8.99 16.95 4.27
C VAL A 139 9.91 15.96 5.01
N ALA A 140 10.58 15.08 4.28
CA ALA A 140 11.52 14.13 4.86
C ALA A 140 12.85 14.77 5.27
N LEU A 141 13.30 15.80 4.55
CA LEU A 141 14.45 16.61 4.91
C LEU A 141 14.18 17.28 6.26
N LYS A 142 15.03 16.93 7.22
CA LYS A 142 14.93 17.37 8.61
C LYS A 142 15.10 18.90 8.65
N ALA A 143 14.07 19.61 9.16
CA ALA A 143 14.29 20.89 9.82
C ALA A 143 14.92 20.64 11.20
#